data_AF-A0A920S0F6-F1
#
_entry.id   AF-A0A920S0F6-F1
#
_cell.length_a   1.000
_cell.length_b   1.000
_cell.length_c   1.000
_cell.angle_alpha   90.00
_cell.angle_beta   90.00
_cell.angle_gamma   90.00
#
_symmetry.space_group_name_H-M   'P 1'
#
loop_
_entity.id
_entity.type
_entity.pdbx_description
1 polymer ?
#
loop_
_entity_poly.entity_id
_entity_poly.type
_entity_poly.pdbx_seq_one_letter_code
_entity_poly.pdbx_strand_id
1 'polypeptide(L)'
;MGVRPGEAVKQLCGFETFLCTRLMPAAEDGSIRRLNKEVIFYTDSRTGQMIDEWTNPWTDEKVKVVHVANDPFNYTISEWFDTSPGKGTLGEEKKENQERFPCCFLGNDRVMLLL
;
A
#
# COMPACT_ATOMS: atom_id res chain seq x y z
N MET A 1 -0.59 -12.10 -15.23
CA MET A 1 -1.39 -13.15 -15.90
C MET A 1 -2.79 -13.14 -15.34
N GLY A 2 -3.78 -13.55 -16.13
CA GLY A 2 -5.17 -13.72 -15.66
C GLY A 2 -5.84 -14.93 -16.30
N VAL A 3 -6.85 -15.47 -15.63
CA VAL A 3 -7.57 -16.68 -16.07
C VAL A 3 -9.05 -16.60 -15.72
N ARG A 4 -9.91 -17.14 -16.58
CA ARG A 4 -11.34 -17.40 -16.30
C ARG A 4 -11.58 -18.90 -16.20
N PRO A 5 -12.61 -19.36 -15.47
CA PRO A 5 -12.93 -20.79 -15.39
C PRO A 5 -13.06 -21.42 -16.77
N GLY A 6 -12.33 -22.51 -17.02
CA GLY A 6 -12.36 -23.24 -18.29
C GLY A 6 -11.53 -22.64 -19.43
N GLU A 7 -10.86 -21.50 -19.23
CA GLU A 7 -9.99 -20.88 -20.23
C GLU A 7 -8.50 -21.15 -19.95
N ALA A 8 -7.69 -21.07 -21.00
CA ALA A 8 -6.25 -20.97 -20.85
C ALA A 8 -5.85 -19.64 -20.18
N VAL A 9 -4.70 -19.63 -19.51
CA VAL A 9 -4.15 -18.41 -18.91
C VAL A 9 -3.79 -17.41 -20.01
N LYS A 10 -4.24 -16.16 -19.85
CA LYS A 10 -3.93 -15.06 -20.77
C LYS A 10 -2.90 -14.10 -20.15
N GLN A 11 -2.04 -13.57 -21.02
CA GLN A 11 -1.11 -12.51 -20.66
C GLN A 11 -1.89 -11.21 -20.42
N LEU A 12 -1.56 -10.51 -19.33
CA LEU A 12 -2.05 -9.16 -19.04
C LEU A 12 -0.92 -8.16 -19.26
N CYS A 13 -1.21 -6.87 -19.09
CA CYS A 13 -0.15 -5.86 -19.00
C CYS A 13 0.88 -6.23 -17.91
N GLY A 14 2.12 -5.82 -18.12
CA GLY A 14 3.14 -5.78 -17.09
C GLY A 14 2.92 -4.61 -16.15
N PHE A 15 3.70 -4.57 -15.08
CA PHE A 15 3.80 -3.40 -14.22
C PHE A 15 5.18 -3.31 -13.59
N GLU A 16 5.59 -2.09 -13.27
CA GLU A 16 6.74 -1.79 -12.42
C GLU A 16 6.28 -0.96 -11.23
N THR A 17 6.75 -1.34 -10.03
CA THR A 17 6.38 -0.70 -8.78
C THR A 17 7.60 -0.08 -8.13
N PHE A 18 7.46 1.16 -7.68
CA PHE A 18 8.49 1.86 -6.91
C PHE A 18 7.91 2.26 -5.57
N LEU A 19 8.60 1.86 -4.50
CA LEU A 19 8.26 2.22 -3.13
C LEU A 19 9.45 2.94 -2.50
N CYS A 20 9.18 4.12 -1.94
CA CYS A 20 10.14 4.86 -1.14
C CYS A 20 9.67 4.89 0.30
N THR A 21 10.51 4.40 1.21
CA THR A 21 10.27 4.46 2.66
C THR A 21 11.32 5.34 3.31
N ARG A 22 10.88 6.24 4.20
CA ARG A 22 11.76 6.95 5.13
C ARG A 22 11.31 6.71 6.56
N LEU A 23 12.27 6.37 7.42
CA LEU A 23 12.06 6.26 8.86
C LEU A 23 12.59 7.52 9.53
N MET A 24 11.80 8.11 10.41
CA MET A 24 12.15 9.31 11.18
C MET A 24 11.78 9.10 12.65
N PRO A 25 12.52 9.68 13.61
CA PRO A 25 12.05 9.74 14.98
C PRO A 25 10.68 10.43 15.04
N ALA A 26 9.71 9.84 15.76
CA ALA A 26 8.39 10.44 15.99
C ALA A 26 8.31 11.16 17.34
N ALA A 27 8.94 10.61 18.38
CA ALA A 27 9.07 11.21 19.71
C ALA A 27 10.33 10.67 20.43
N GLU A 28 10.62 11.20 21.61
CA GLU A 28 11.77 10.81 22.44
C GLU A 28 11.65 9.40 23.04
N ASP A 29 10.44 8.82 23.00
CA ASP A 29 10.12 7.47 23.52
C ASP A 29 10.59 6.33 22.60
N GLY A 30 11.36 6.64 21.55
CA GLY A 30 11.85 5.66 20.58
C GLY A 30 10.83 5.30 19.49
N SER A 31 9.67 5.95 19.46
CA SER A 31 8.70 5.77 18.36
C SER A 31 9.25 6.27 17.02
N ILE A 32 8.87 5.57 15.94
CA ILE A 32 9.34 5.83 14.58
C ILE A 32 8.16 6.26 13.71
N ARG A 33 8.28 7.40 13.03
CA ARG A 33 7.40 7.79 11.94
C ARG A 33 7.87 7.10 10.67
N ARG A 34 7.03 6.25 10.10
CA ARG A 34 7.24 5.66 8.77
C ARG A 34 6.53 6.53 7.73
N LEU A 35 7.30 7.07 6.80
CA LEU A 35 6.81 7.80 5.65
C LEU A 35 6.93 6.93 4.40
N ASN A 36 5.83 6.73 3.69
CA ASN A 36 5.80 5.96 2.45
C ASN A 36 5.17 6.72 1.30
N LYS A 37 5.72 6.49 0.11
CA LYS A 37 5.07 6.78 -1.16
C LYS A 37 5.30 5.60 -2.10
N GLU A 38 4.27 5.23 -2.84
CA GLU A 38 4.30 4.19 -3.84
C GLU A 38 3.77 4.74 -5.18
N VAL A 39 4.41 4.32 -6.27
CA VAL A 39 3.91 4.52 -7.63
C VAL A 39 3.96 3.20 -8.40
N ILE A 40 3.01 3.00 -9.31
CA ILE A 40 2.95 1.82 -10.18
C ILE A 40 2.74 2.28 -11.62
N PHE A 41 3.64 1.86 -12.51
CA PHE A 41 3.53 2.08 -13.95
C PHE A 41 3.13 0.78 -14.62
N TYR A 42 2.13 0.84 -15.50
CA TYR A 42 1.72 -0.31 -16.28
C TYR A 42 2.50 -0.33 -17.58
N THR A 43 2.94 -1.52 -17.98
CA THR A 43 3.88 -1.73 -19.08
C THR A 43 3.38 -2.77 -20.07
N ASP A 44 3.93 -2.77 -21.27
CA ASP A 44 3.84 -3.91 -22.17
C ASP A 44 4.64 -5.07 -21.57
N SER A 45 4.02 -6.23 -21.41
CA SER A 45 4.64 -7.36 -20.73
C SER A 45 5.81 -7.99 -21.50
N ARG A 46 5.98 -7.68 -22.78
CA ARG A 46 7.05 -8.22 -23.64
C ARG A 46 8.22 -7.26 -23.73
N THR A 47 7.95 -5.95 -23.83
CA THR A 47 8.99 -4.93 -24.01
C THR A 47 9.38 -4.20 -22.73
N GLY A 48 8.53 -4.21 -21.70
CA GLY A 48 8.70 -3.44 -20.47
C GLY A 48 8.43 -1.94 -20.63
N GLN A 49 8.04 -1.47 -21.83
CA GLN A 49 7.75 -0.06 -22.06
C GLN A 49 6.42 0.34 -21.41
N MET A 50 6.35 1.55 -20.87
CA MET A 50 5.13 2.10 -20.31
C MET A 50 4.05 2.25 -21.39
N ILE A 51 2.80 1.97 -21.04
CA ILE A 51 1.67 1.99 -21.98
C ILE A 51 0.60 2.99 -21.56
N ASP A 52 0.03 3.70 -22.54
CA ASP A 52 -1.09 4.64 -22.33
C ASP A 52 -2.46 3.97 -22.57
N GLU A 53 -2.47 2.84 -23.27
CA GLU A 53 -3.68 2.08 -23.60
C GLU A 53 -3.43 0.59 -23.42
N TRP A 54 -4.47 -0.12 -22.98
CA TRP A 54 -4.43 -1.57 -22.80
C TRP A 54 -5.67 -2.20 -23.44
N THR A 55 -5.47 -3.30 -24.16
CA THR A 55 -6.58 -4.09 -24.71
C THR A 55 -6.90 -5.22 -23.73
N ASN A 56 -8.14 -5.25 -23.26
CA ASN A 56 -8.63 -6.31 -22.40
C ASN A 56 -8.72 -7.63 -23.19
N PRO A 57 -8.01 -8.70 -22.82
CA PRO A 57 -7.92 -9.93 -23.61
C PRO A 57 -9.20 -10.78 -23.58
N TRP A 58 -10.26 -10.31 -22.92
CA TRP A 58 -11.55 -10.98 -22.86
C TRP A 58 -12.70 -10.20 -23.50
N THR A 59 -12.60 -8.88 -23.58
CA THR A 59 -13.64 -8.04 -24.18
C THR A 59 -13.17 -7.37 -25.46
N ASP A 60 -11.88 -7.47 -25.78
CA ASP A 60 -11.19 -6.75 -26.87
C ASP A 60 -11.34 -5.22 -26.79
N GLU A 61 -11.86 -4.71 -25.67
CA GLU A 61 -12.00 -3.28 -25.41
C GLU A 61 -10.62 -2.66 -25.17
N LYS A 62 -10.35 -1.55 -25.86
CA LYS A 62 -9.17 -0.73 -25.64
C LYS A 62 -9.49 0.36 -24.63
N VAL A 63 -8.86 0.30 -23.47
CA VAL A 63 -9.05 1.26 -22.38
C VAL A 63 -7.81 2.10 -22.18
N LYS A 64 -8.00 3.34 -21.71
CA LYS A 64 -6.87 4.17 -21.26
C LYS A 64 -6.31 3.62 -19.95
N VAL A 65 -5.00 3.62 -19.86
CA VAL A 65 -4.27 3.23 -18.67
C VAL A 65 -4.18 4.42 -17.71
N VAL A 66 -4.39 4.16 -16.43
CA VAL A 66 -4.13 5.11 -15.36
C VAL A 66 -3.01 4.55 -14.50
N HIS A 67 -1.84 5.17 -14.56
CA HIS A 67 -0.75 4.82 -13.65
C HIS A 67 -1.10 5.21 -12.21
N VAL A 68 -0.56 4.46 -11.26
CA VAL A 68 -0.87 4.64 -9.85
C VAL A 68 0.13 5.59 -9.23
N ALA A 69 -0.36 6.63 -8.58
CA ALA A 69 0.44 7.54 -7.77
C ALA A 69 -0.19 7.70 -6.38
N ASN A 70 -0.37 6.58 -5.67
CA ASN A 70 -1.08 6.47 -4.39
C ASN A 70 -0.75 7.60 -3.42
N ASP A 71 -1.75 8.14 -2.72
CA ASP A 71 -1.51 9.09 -1.64
C ASP A 71 -0.55 8.50 -0.58
N PRO A 72 0.26 9.34 0.08
CA PRO A 72 1.22 8.86 1.07
C PRO A 72 0.55 8.04 2.18
N PHE A 73 1.05 6.83 2.43
CA PHE A 73 0.54 5.96 3.50
C PHE A 73 1.48 5.99 4.70
N ASN A 74 1.27 6.96 5.60
CA ASN A 74 2.18 7.23 6.70
C ASN A 74 1.57 6.80 8.04
N TYR A 75 2.36 6.11 8.88
CA TYR A 75 1.93 5.75 10.23
C TYR A 75 3.09 5.80 11.23
N THR A 76 2.76 5.80 12.50
CA THR A 76 3.74 5.76 13.60
C THR A 76 3.84 4.33 14.11
N ILE A 77 5.06 3.85 14.19
CA ILE A 77 5.46 2.59 14.83
C ILE A 77 5.84 2.94 16.27
N SER A 78 5.16 2.34 17.23
CA SER A 78 5.40 2.53 18.66
C SER A 78 5.23 1.21 19.41
N GLU A 79 5.75 1.15 20.64
CA GLU A 79 5.57 0.00 21.55
C GLU A 79 4.08 -0.26 21.87
N TRP A 80 3.23 0.75 21.73
CA TRP A 80 1.80 0.67 22.03
C TRP A 80 0.98 0.85 20.74
N PHE A 81 0.03 -0.05 20.49
CA PHE A 81 -0.98 0.11 19.45
C PHE A 81 -2.13 0.95 19.98
N ASP A 82 -2.61 1.83 19.13
CA ASP A 82 -3.70 2.72 19.45
C ASP A 82 -4.93 2.37 18.63
N THR A 83 -6.00 1.97 19.30
CA THR A 83 -7.24 1.49 18.69
C THR A 83 -8.23 2.60 18.33
N SER A 84 -7.88 3.88 18.52
CA SER A 84 -8.84 4.94 18.21
C SER A 84 -9.24 4.94 16.74
N PRO A 85 -10.56 4.98 16.46
CA PRO A 85 -11.06 5.25 15.13
C PRO A 85 -10.45 6.57 14.61
N GLY A 86 -10.00 6.60 13.36
CA GLY A 86 -9.57 7.85 12.69
C GLY A 86 -8.08 8.20 12.78
N LYS A 87 -7.24 7.46 13.53
CA LYS A 87 -5.78 7.72 13.51
C LYS A 87 -5.15 7.35 12.16
N GLY A 88 -5.05 8.35 11.29
CA GLY A 88 -4.53 8.25 9.92
C GLY A 88 -5.02 9.39 9.03
N THR A 89 -6.11 10.06 9.40
CA THR A 89 -6.60 11.28 8.77
C THR A 89 -6.01 12.51 9.49
N LEU A 90 -5.70 13.56 8.73
CA LEU A 90 -5.28 14.85 9.27
C LEU A 90 -6.47 15.45 10.05
N GLY A 91 -6.32 15.70 11.36
CA GLY A 91 -7.16 16.65 12.09
C GLY A 91 -7.98 16.20 13.29
N GLU A 92 -7.81 14.99 13.84
CA GLU A 92 -8.60 14.58 15.02
C GLU A 92 -7.83 14.71 16.35
N GLU A 93 -8.45 15.39 17.32
CA GLU A 93 -7.94 15.59 18.68
C GLU A 93 -7.92 14.28 19.48
N LYS A 94 -6.83 14.05 20.24
CA LYS A 94 -6.67 12.86 21.10
C LYS A 94 -7.65 12.92 22.29
N LYS A 95 -8.50 11.91 22.44
CA LYS A 95 -9.28 11.71 23.68
C LYS A 95 -8.39 11.13 24.79
N GLU A 96 -8.59 11.61 26.01
CA GLU A 96 -7.70 11.43 27.17
C GLU A 96 -7.72 10.01 27.78
N ASN A 97 -8.69 9.16 27.44
CA ASN A 97 -8.83 7.82 28.01
C ASN A 97 -8.84 6.74 26.92
N GLN A 98 -7.65 6.41 26.42
CA GLN A 98 -7.43 5.61 25.22
C GLN A 98 -6.68 4.34 25.61
N GLU A 99 -7.34 3.19 25.47
CA GLU A 99 -6.77 1.88 25.80
C GLU A 99 -5.52 1.60 24.94
N ARG A 100 -4.42 1.22 25.59
CA ARG A 100 -3.13 0.93 24.93
C ARG A 100 -2.84 -0.56 25.03
N PHE A 101 -2.66 -1.20 23.88
CA PHE A 101 -2.25 -2.60 23.80
C PHE A 101 -0.78 -2.67 23.39
N PRO A 102 0.04 -3.58 23.95
CA PRO A 102 1.41 -3.74 23.49
C PRO A 102 1.42 -4.16 22.02
N CYS A 103 2.18 -3.43 21.21
CA CYS A 103 2.34 -3.68 19.79
C CYS A 103 3.51 -4.65 19.57
N CYS A 104 3.20 -5.87 19.12
CA CYS A 104 4.20 -6.82 18.68
C CYS A 104 4.27 -6.88 17.14
N PHE A 105 5.43 -6.52 16.58
CA PHE A 105 5.71 -6.67 15.15
C PHE A 105 6.29 -8.07 14.88
N LEU A 106 5.60 -8.88 14.09
CA LEU A 106 6.02 -10.23 13.71
C LEU A 106 6.50 -10.22 12.26
N GLY A 107 7.69 -9.67 12.02
CA GLY A 107 8.34 -9.67 10.71
C GLY A 107 7.55 -8.96 9.59
N ASN A 108 8.04 -9.08 8.35
CA ASN A 108 7.60 -8.33 7.15
C ASN A 108 6.10 -8.03 7.13
N ASP A 109 5.76 -6.81 7.55
CA ASP A 109 4.45 -6.16 7.45
C ASP A 109 3.27 -6.83 8.19
N ARG A 110 3.53 -7.68 9.21
CA ARG A 110 2.45 -8.22 10.06
C ARG A 110 2.50 -7.65 11.47
N VAL A 111 1.46 -6.90 11.83
CA VAL A 111 1.17 -6.49 13.20
C VAL A 111 0.23 -7.52 13.81
N MET A 112 0.60 -8.12 14.93
CA MET A 112 -0.31 -8.96 15.71
C MET A 112 -0.68 -8.20 16.97
N LEU A 113 -1.97 -7.95 17.17
CA LEU A 113 -2.50 -7.54 18.47
C LEU A 113 -2.56 -8.77 19.36
N LEU A 114 -1.82 -8.78 20.47
CA LEU A 114 -2.16 -9.67 21.58
C LEU A 114 -3.39 -9.07 22.27
N LEU A 115 -4.53 -9.75 22.12
CA LEU A 115 -5.75 -9.54 22.91
C LEU A 115 -5.66 -10.33 24.21
#